data_AF-A0A7K2LQJ4-F1
#
_entry.id   AF-A0A7K2LQJ4-F1
#
_cell.length_a   1.000
_cell.length_b   1.000
_cell.length_c   1.000
_cell.angle_alpha   90.00
_cell.angle_beta   90.00
_cell.angle_gamma   90.00
#
_symmetry.space_group_name_H-M   'P 1'
#
loop_
_entity.id
_entity.type
_entity.pdbx_description
1 polymer ?
#
loop_
_entity_poly.entity_id
_entity_poly.type
_entity_poly.pdbx_seq_one_letter_code
_entity_poly.pdbx_strand_id
1 'polypeptide(L)'
;MRLSKPRRRDPARPRLVDRWHEAAERRLTPVQRSLIVTWISFGTTFGTVRVITHGIRGGWLPWGDISAGGRHLHHYNLGIATLAAVGLIAVRGDGRAVGHPGVAVAYGCGTALICDEFALLLDLQDVYWAKQGRLSVDVSLGVMSVLGAYLTAKPFWHEVGRVTR
;
A
#
# COMPACT_ATOMS: atom_id res chain seq x y z
N MET A 1 20.29 59.53 9.89
CA MET A 1 19.75 58.45 9.02
C MET A 1 20.36 57.12 9.50
N ARG A 2 19.60 56.32 10.25
CA ARG A 2 20.09 55.07 10.89
C ARG A 2 19.72 53.89 9.97
N LEU A 3 20.71 53.28 9.33
CA LEU A 3 20.50 52.10 8.49
C LEU A 3 20.09 50.91 9.37
N SER A 4 18.84 50.49 9.26
CA SER A 4 18.31 49.28 9.89
C SER A 4 18.94 48.04 9.24
N LYS A 5 19.69 47.26 10.02
CA LYS A 5 20.27 45.96 9.60
C LYS A 5 19.14 45.01 9.17
N PRO A 6 19.30 44.25 8.06
CA PRO A 6 18.29 43.28 7.66
C PRO A 6 18.21 42.17 8.71
N ARG A 7 17.00 41.93 9.19
CA ARG A 7 16.65 40.85 10.12
C ARG A 7 17.00 39.51 9.45
N ARG A 8 18.04 38.82 9.92
CA ARG A 8 18.36 37.45 9.48
C ARG A 8 17.08 36.61 9.70
N ARG A 9 16.55 36.03 8.62
CA ARG A 9 15.46 35.05 8.70
C ARG A 9 16.02 33.84 9.45
N ASP A 10 15.43 33.52 10.60
CA ASP A 10 15.67 32.24 11.25
C ASP A 10 15.36 31.12 10.25
N PRO A 11 16.21 30.09 10.11
CA PRO A 11 15.87 28.93 9.29
C PRO A 11 14.62 28.30 9.91
N ALA A 12 13.50 28.35 9.17
CA ALA A 12 12.25 27.77 9.61
C ALA A 12 12.49 26.31 10.00
N ARG A 13 12.09 25.93 11.22
CA ARG A 13 12.26 24.55 11.70
C ARG A 13 11.63 23.59 10.66
N PRO A 14 12.35 22.53 10.24
CA PRO A 14 11.84 21.62 9.22
C PRO A 14 10.53 20.96 9.70
N ARG A 15 9.61 20.73 8.76
CA ARG A 15 8.30 20.11 9.08
C ARG A 15 8.55 18.72 9.64
N LEU A 16 7.59 18.20 10.42
CA LEU A 16 7.69 16.84 10.95
C LEU A 16 7.91 15.81 9.83
N VAL A 17 7.22 15.98 8.71
CA VAL A 17 7.36 15.12 7.52
C VAL A 17 8.79 15.13 6.98
N ASP A 18 9.41 16.30 6.89
CA ASP A 18 10.79 16.44 6.40
C ASP A 18 11.77 15.68 7.30
N ARG A 19 11.60 15.81 8.62
CA ARG A 19 12.41 15.09 9.61
C ARG A 19 12.23 13.57 9.52
N TRP A 20 11.02 13.10 9.25
CA TRP A 20 10.73 11.67 9.09
C TRP A 20 11.34 11.14 7.80
N HIS A 21 11.28 11.91 6.71
CA HIS A 21 11.90 11.57 5.44
C HIS A 21 13.42 11.45 5.58
N GLU A 22 14.07 12.42 6.21
CA GLU A 22 15.51 12.39 6.49
C GLU A 22 15.92 11.22 7.40
N ALA A 23 15.08 10.88 8.38
CA ALA A 23 15.33 9.72 9.24
C ALA A 23 15.20 8.40 8.46
N ALA A 24 14.20 8.28 7.59
CA ALA A 24 13.99 7.12 6.74
C ALA A 24 15.17 6.94 5.76
N GLU A 25 15.62 8.00 5.11
CA GLU A 25 16.76 7.96 4.18
C GLU A 25 18.06 7.55 4.86
N ARG A 26 18.28 7.96 6.12
CA ARG A 26 19.49 7.61 6.86
C ARG A 26 19.51 6.18 7.42
N ARG A 27 18.35 5.60 7.71
CA ARG A 27 18.26 4.34 8.50
C ARG A 27 17.76 3.13 7.70
N LEU A 28 17.13 3.35 6.56
CA LEU A 28 16.49 2.30 5.77
C LEU A 28 17.15 2.16 4.41
N THR A 29 17.32 0.92 3.95
CA THR A 29 17.74 0.67 2.57
C THR A 29 16.62 1.07 1.60
N PRO A 30 16.92 1.32 0.30
CA PRO A 30 15.88 1.59 -0.70
C PRO A 30 14.78 0.52 -0.73
N VAL A 31 15.16 -0.75 -0.59
CA VAL A 31 14.22 -1.88 -0.51
C VAL A 31 13.32 -1.76 0.73
N GLN A 32 13.89 -1.51 1.90
CA GLN A 32 13.10 -1.35 3.14
C GLN A 32 12.10 -0.20 3.05
N ARG A 33 12.51 0.93 2.46
CA ARG A 33 11.61 2.07 2.23
C ARG A 33 10.44 1.68 1.32
N SER A 34 10.73 1.05 0.18
CA SER A 34 9.68 0.59 -0.74
C SER A 34 8.72 -0.39 -0.07
N LEU A 35 9.24 -1.37 0.68
CA LEU A 35 8.40 -2.35 1.38
C LEU A 35 7.52 -1.72 2.47
N ILE A 36 8.03 -0.75 3.23
CA ILE A 36 7.23 0.00 4.22
C ILE A 36 6.13 0.80 3.52
N VAL A 37 6.46 1.49 2.43
CA VAL A 37 5.48 2.26 1.65
C VAL A 37 4.40 1.34 1.10
N THR A 38 4.78 0.19 0.52
CA THR A 38 3.85 -0.85 0.07
C THR A 38 2.96 -1.36 1.20
N TRP A 39 3.54 -1.65 2.38
CA TRP A 39 2.80 -2.16 3.52
C TRP A 39 1.76 -1.15 4.05
N ILE A 40 2.16 0.12 4.17
CA ILE A 40 1.27 1.20 4.59
C ILE A 40 0.18 1.46 3.55
N SER A 41 0.52 1.52 2.26
CA SER A 41 -0.46 1.75 1.21
C SER A 41 -1.45 0.59 1.10
N PHE A 42 -0.99 -0.65 1.24
CA PHE A 42 -1.84 -1.83 1.31
C PHE A 42 -2.85 -1.73 2.45
N GLY A 43 -2.37 -1.56 3.69
CA GLY A 43 -3.24 -1.52 4.88
C GLY A 43 -4.23 -0.37 4.84
N THR A 44 -3.78 0.81 4.41
CA THR A 44 -4.64 2.00 4.27
C THR A 44 -5.71 1.77 3.20
N THR A 45 -5.34 1.23 2.04
CA THR A 45 -6.28 0.96 0.94
C THR A 45 -7.30 -0.10 1.34
N PHE A 46 -6.84 -1.23 1.88
CA PHE A 46 -7.72 -2.30 2.35
C PHE A 46 -8.73 -1.80 3.39
N GLY A 47 -8.24 -1.09 4.42
CA GLY A 47 -9.11 -0.50 5.44
C GLY A 47 -10.11 0.50 4.86
N THR A 48 -9.66 1.36 3.96
CA THR A 48 -10.51 2.38 3.31
C THR A 48 -11.62 1.72 2.49
N VAL A 49 -11.28 0.76 1.63
CA VAL A 49 -12.25 0.05 0.78
C VAL A 49 -13.24 -0.74 1.63
N ARG A 50 -12.79 -1.37 2.72
CA ARG A 50 -13.70 -2.03 3.68
C ARG A 50 -14.67 -1.05 4.31
N VAL A 51 -14.19 0.10 4.76
CA VAL A 51 -15.05 1.14 5.36
C VAL A 51 -16.07 1.63 4.34
N ILE A 52 -15.65 1.89 3.10
CA ILE A 52 -16.54 2.35 2.02
C ILE A 52 -17.59 1.29 1.70
N THR A 53 -17.19 0.03 1.47
CA THR A 53 -18.12 -1.06 1.11
C THR A 53 -19.13 -1.37 2.21
N HIS A 54 -18.70 -1.36 3.48
CA HIS A 54 -19.64 -1.48 4.62
C HIS A 54 -20.53 -0.24 4.74
N GLY A 55 -20.03 0.94 4.36
CA GLY A 55 -20.78 2.18 4.28
C GLY A 55 -21.93 2.16 3.29
N ILE A 56 -21.64 1.74 2.08
CA ILE A 56 -22.61 1.60 1.00
C ILE A 56 -23.63 0.51 1.39
N ARG A 57 -23.18 -0.65 1.86
CA ARG A 57 -24.07 -1.75 2.28
C ARG A 57 -24.95 -1.39 3.48
N GLY A 58 -24.44 -0.58 4.41
CA GLY A 58 -25.17 -0.11 5.58
C GLY A 58 -26.04 1.13 5.32
N GLY A 59 -26.00 1.71 4.13
CA GLY A 59 -26.81 2.87 3.74
C GLY A 59 -26.40 4.21 4.39
N TRP A 60 -25.25 4.28 5.05
CA TRP A 60 -24.77 5.51 5.71
C TRP A 60 -23.78 6.31 4.85
N LEU A 61 -23.46 5.81 3.66
CA LEU A 61 -22.61 6.49 2.69
C LEU A 61 -23.42 6.77 1.41
N PRO A 62 -23.38 7.99 0.85
CA PRO A 62 -24.23 8.37 -0.28
C PRO A 62 -23.72 7.85 -1.63
N TRP A 63 -22.76 6.92 -1.64
CA TRP A 63 -22.15 6.38 -2.85
C TRP A 63 -22.81 5.07 -3.26
N GLY A 64 -22.78 4.80 -4.56
CA GLY A 64 -23.22 3.54 -5.15
C GLY A 64 -22.06 2.77 -5.76
N ASP A 65 -22.39 1.61 -6.27
CA ASP A 65 -21.45 0.75 -6.97
C ASP A 65 -20.94 1.35 -8.29
N ILE A 66 -19.70 1.01 -8.67
CA ILE A 66 -19.14 1.39 -9.97
C ILE A 66 -19.70 0.42 -11.01
N SER A 67 -20.27 0.95 -12.10
CA SER A 67 -20.82 0.13 -13.18
C SER A 67 -20.40 0.65 -14.56
N ALA A 68 -20.20 -0.26 -15.51
CA ALA A 68 -19.91 0.06 -16.91
C ALA A 68 -20.77 -0.82 -17.83
N GLY A 69 -21.51 -0.21 -18.76
CA GLY A 69 -22.37 -0.94 -19.69
C GLY A 69 -23.46 -1.79 -19.02
N GLY A 70 -23.94 -1.39 -17.84
CA GLY A 70 -24.94 -2.12 -17.05
C GLY A 70 -24.40 -3.28 -16.21
N ARG A 71 -23.08 -3.50 -16.19
CA ARG A 71 -22.42 -4.50 -15.33
C ARG A 71 -21.68 -3.82 -14.19
N HIS A 72 -21.81 -4.40 -12.99
CA HIS A 72 -21.04 -3.98 -11.81
C HIS A 72 -19.56 -4.28 -12.03
N LEU A 73 -18.71 -3.29 -11.77
CA LEU A 73 -17.27 -3.43 -11.79
C LEU A 73 -16.77 -3.59 -10.36
N HIS A 74 -16.34 -4.82 -10.09
CA HIS A 74 -15.56 -5.16 -8.92
C HIS A 74 -14.24 -4.37 -8.89
N HIS A 75 -13.86 -3.90 -7.71
CA HIS A 75 -12.68 -3.05 -7.56
C HIS A 75 -11.38 -3.84 -7.68
N TYR A 76 -11.40 -5.17 -7.58
CA TYR A 76 -10.24 -6.01 -7.96
C TYR A 76 -9.81 -5.79 -9.41
N ASN A 77 -10.73 -5.41 -10.32
CA ASN A 77 -10.38 -5.11 -11.72
C ASN A 77 -9.43 -3.90 -11.82
N LEU A 78 -9.67 -2.87 -10.99
CA LEU A 78 -8.77 -1.72 -10.87
C LEU A 78 -7.42 -2.15 -10.28
N GLY A 79 -7.45 -3.08 -9.32
CA GLY A 79 -6.24 -3.69 -8.78
C GLY A 79 -5.40 -4.40 -9.84
N ILE A 80 -6.02 -5.24 -10.67
CA ILE A 80 -5.37 -5.95 -11.78
C ILE A 80 -4.76 -4.95 -12.76
N ALA A 81 -5.53 -3.94 -13.20
CA ALA A 81 -5.03 -2.92 -14.12
C ALA A 81 -3.83 -2.15 -13.54
N THR A 82 -3.90 -1.81 -12.25
CA THR A 82 -2.81 -1.13 -11.53
C THR A 82 -1.55 -2.00 -11.47
N LEU A 83 -1.69 -3.28 -11.10
CA LEU A 83 -0.55 -4.20 -11.04
C LEU A 83 0.02 -4.52 -12.42
N ALA A 84 -0.81 -4.57 -13.47
CA ALA A 84 -0.33 -4.71 -14.84
C ALA A 84 0.54 -3.50 -15.26
N ALA A 85 0.13 -2.28 -14.92
CA ALA A 85 0.93 -1.08 -15.17
C ALA A 85 2.25 -1.08 -14.37
N VAL A 86 2.22 -1.50 -13.10
CA VAL A 86 3.44 -1.69 -12.29
C VAL A 86 4.35 -2.73 -12.92
N GLY A 87 3.80 -3.86 -13.38
CA GLY A 87 4.53 -4.90 -14.10
C GLY A 87 5.18 -4.36 -15.38
N LEU A 88 4.49 -3.51 -16.14
CA LEU A 88 5.04 -2.86 -17.32
C LEU A 88 6.23 -1.94 -16.97
N ILE A 89 6.14 -1.16 -15.89
CA ILE A 89 7.25 -0.33 -15.40
C ILE A 89 8.45 -1.22 -15.03
N ALA A 90 8.20 -2.35 -14.36
CA ALA A 90 9.23 -3.30 -13.99
C ALA A 90 9.91 -3.95 -15.21
N VAL A 91 9.12 -4.41 -16.18
CA VAL A 91 9.61 -5.03 -17.44
C VAL A 91 10.42 -4.04 -18.28
N ARG A 92 10.04 -2.77 -18.29
CA ARG A 92 10.80 -1.71 -18.96
C ARG A 92 12.22 -1.57 -18.39
N GLY A 93 12.43 -1.90 -17.12
CA GLY A 93 13.75 -2.00 -16.50
C GLY A 93 14.46 -0.66 -16.23
N ASP A 94 13.79 0.48 -16.41
CA ASP A 94 14.35 1.80 -16.05
C ASP A 94 14.47 1.91 -14.53
N GLY A 95 15.70 1.84 -14.03
CA GLY A 95 15.98 1.86 -12.58
C GLY A 95 15.42 3.08 -11.85
N ARG A 96 15.32 4.25 -12.52
CA ARG A 96 14.71 5.44 -11.92
C ARG A 96 13.20 5.30 -11.81
N ALA A 97 12.55 4.72 -12.81
CA ALA A 97 11.11 4.48 -12.80
C ALA A 97 10.74 3.38 -11.80
N VAL A 98 11.48 2.26 -11.81
CA VAL A 98 11.27 1.13 -10.88
C VAL A 98 11.53 1.53 -9.43
N GLY A 99 12.55 2.35 -9.18
CA GLY A 99 12.89 2.86 -7.84
C GLY A 99 11.97 3.98 -7.34
N HIS A 100 11.01 4.45 -8.14
CA HIS A 100 10.14 5.56 -7.77
C HIS A 100 9.16 5.14 -6.66
N PRO A 101 8.98 5.93 -5.57
CA PRO A 101 8.10 5.56 -4.45
C PRO A 101 6.64 5.35 -4.86
N GLY A 102 6.20 6.02 -5.94
CA GLY A 102 4.88 5.82 -6.53
C GLY A 102 4.62 4.38 -7.01
N VAL A 103 5.66 3.63 -7.41
CA VAL A 103 5.52 2.22 -7.79
C VAL A 103 5.17 1.36 -6.57
N ALA A 104 5.82 1.60 -5.43
CA ALA A 104 5.51 0.92 -4.17
C ALA A 104 4.08 1.24 -3.69
N VAL A 105 3.67 2.52 -3.78
CA VAL A 105 2.29 2.93 -3.47
C VAL A 105 1.30 2.18 -4.36
N ALA A 106 1.47 2.26 -5.69
CA ALA A 106 0.59 1.64 -6.65
C ALA A 106 0.52 0.12 -6.49
N TYR A 107 1.66 -0.53 -6.24
CA TYR A 107 1.72 -1.96 -5.96
C TYR A 107 0.90 -2.32 -4.71
N GLY A 108 1.14 -1.66 -3.58
CA GLY A 108 0.39 -1.95 -2.35
C GLY A 108 -1.12 -1.68 -2.47
N CYS A 109 -1.51 -0.59 -3.14
CA CYS A 109 -2.92 -0.30 -3.41
C CYS A 109 -3.54 -1.36 -4.32
N GLY A 110 -2.89 -1.70 -5.43
CA GLY A 110 -3.38 -2.68 -6.40
C GLY A 110 -3.54 -4.08 -5.78
N THR A 111 -2.56 -4.51 -4.98
CA THR A 111 -2.64 -5.77 -4.22
C THR A 111 -3.77 -5.73 -3.20
N ALA A 112 -3.98 -4.62 -2.48
CA ALA A 112 -5.08 -4.51 -1.52
C ALA A 112 -6.46 -4.64 -2.16
N LEU A 113 -6.67 -4.01 -3.32
CA LEU A 113 -7.92 -4.11 -4.08
C LEU A 113 -8.22 -5.54 -4.53
N ILE A 114 -7.19 -6.29 -4.94
CA ILE A 114 -7.33 -7.71 -5.30
C ILE A 114 -7.63 -8.56 -4.06
N CYS A 115 -6.90 -8.35 -2.97
CA CYS A 115 -7.08 -9.12 -1.74
C CYS A 115 -8.47 -8.90 -1.11
N ASP A 116 -9.04 -7.70 -1.23
CA ASP A 116 -10.34 -7.40 -0.64
C ASP A 116 -11.49 -8.21 -1.26
N GLU A 117 -11.41 -8.52 -2.55
CA GLU A 117 -12.36 -9.36 -3.29
C GLU A 117 -11.80 -10.73 -3.64
N PHE A 118 -10.76 -11.19 -2.92
CA PHE A 118 -10.11 -12.47 -3.18
C PHE A 118 -11.09 -13.66 -3.20
N ALA A 119 -12.10 -13.66 -2.33
CA ALA A 119 -13.12 -14.71 -2.32
C ALA A 119 -13.95 -14.78 -3.63
N LEU A 120 -14.15 -13.65 -4.31
CA LEU A 120 -14.83 -13.58 -5.61
C LEU A 120 -13.93 -14.07 -6.75
N LEU A 121 -12.62 -13.75 -6.69
CA LEU A 121 -11.65 -14.21 -7.69
C LEU A 121 -11.48 -15.73 -7.71
N LEU A 122 -11.68 -16.41 -6.58
CA LEU A 122 -11.65 -17.87 -6.49
C LEU A 122 -12.96 -18.55 -6.87
N ASP A 123 -13.98 -17.80 -7.33
CA ASP A 123 -15.32 -18.30 -7.65
C ASP A 123 -15.85 -19.24 -6.55
N LEU A 124 -15.81 -18.78 -5.28
CA LEU A 124 -16.43 -19.51 -4.18
C LEU A 124 -17.96 -19.44 -4.31
N GLN A 125 -18.51 -20.24 -5.24
CA GLN A 125 -19.89 -20.69 -5.29
C GLN A 125 -20.17 -21.44 -3.98
N ASP A 126 -20.61 -20.73 -2.94
CA ASP A 126 -21.26 -21.11 -1.67
C ASP A 126 -20.88 -22.40 -0.89
N VAL A 127 -19.98 -23.27 -1.36
CA VAL A 127 -19.90 -24.67 -0.92
C VAL A 127 -18.57 -25.03 -0.25
N TYR A 128 -17.65 -24.08 -0.02
CA TYR A 128 -16.61 -24.34 0.99
C TYR A 128 -17.09 -23.95 2.40
N TRP A 129 -17.13 -22.70 2.85
CA TRP A 129 -17.73 -22.41 4.16
C TRP A 129 -18.25 -20.97 4.24
N ALA A 130 -19.56 -20.79 4.47
CA ALA A 130 -20.26 -19.50 4.49
C ALA A 130 -19.53 -18.44 5.34
N LYS A 131 -18.94 -17.46 4.63
CA LYS A 131 -18.61 -16.05 4.97
C LYS A 131 -17.60 -15.56 3.92
N GLN A 132 -18.02 -15.32 2.65
CA GLN A 132 -17.10 -14.85 1.58
C GLN A 132 -16.28 -13.61 2.01
N GLY A 133 -16.89 -12.71 2.80
CA GLY A 133 -16.19 -11.55 3.35
C GLY A 133 -15.07 -11.87 4.34
N ARG A 134 -15.11 -13.01 5.05
CA ARG A 134 -14.08 -13.39 6.04
C ARG A 134 -12.81 -13.90 5.37
N LEU A 135 -12.93 -14.68 4.30
CA LEU A 135 -11.75 -15.20 3.60
C LEU A 135 -10.87 -14.07 3.04
N SER A 136 -11.46 -13.07 2.39
CA SER A 136 -10.71 -11.90 1.93
C SER A 136 -10.02 -11.15 3.07
N VAL A 137 -10.67 -11.06 4.24
CA VAL A 137 -10.07 -10.46 5.43
C VAL A 137 -8.89 -11.29 5.93
N ASP A 138 -9.06 -12.61 6.08
CA ASP A 138 -8.01 -13.52 6.55
C ASP A 138 -6.78 -13.47 5.63
N VAL A 139 -6.99 -13.46 4.30
CA VAL A 139 -5.92 -13.32 3.30
C VAL A 139 -5.25 -11.96 3.41
N SER A 140 -6.02 -10.88 3.51
CA SER A 140 -5.47 -9.52 3.59
C SER A 140 -4.65 -9.31 4.87
N LEU A 141 -5.16 -9.79 6.01
CA LEU A 141 -4.43 -9.78 7.28
C LEU A 141 -3.21 -10.69 7.23
N GLY A 142 -3.27 -11.84 6.55
CA GLY A 142 -2.14 -12.73 6.32
C GLY A 142 -1.02 -12.03 5.55
N VAL A 143 -1.33 -11.41 4.41
CA VAL A 143 -0.38 -10.62 3.60
C VAL A 143 0.24 -9.50 4.45
N MET A 144 -0.58 -8.75 5.17
CA MET A 144 -0.13 -7.66 6.02
C MET A 144 0.76 -8.15 7.17
N SER A 145 0.44 -9.31 7.75
CA SER A 145 1.20 -9.92 8.86
C SER A 145 2.55 -10.44 8.40
N VAL A 146 2.61 -11.13 7.25
CA VAL A 146 3.86 -11.65 6.67
C VAL A 146 4.81 -10.49 6.34
N LEU A 147 4.30 -9.46 5.65
CA LEU A 147 5.11 -8.30 5.28
C LEU A 147 5.55 -7.50 6.52
N GLY A 148 4.65 -7.32 7.50
CA GLY A 148 4.98 -6.68 8.78
C GLY A 148 6.06 -7.44 9.55
N ALA A 149 5.92 -8.75 9.68
CA ALA A 149 6.89 -9.62 10.35
C ALA A 149 8.26 -9.55 9.67
N TYR A 150 8.31 -9.59 8.33
CA TYR A 150 9.54 -9.43 7.57
C TYR A 150 10.24 -8.10 7.89
N LEU A 151 9.48 -7.00 7.91
CA LEU A 151 10.01 -5.66 8.19
C LEU A 151 10.53 -5.52 9.63
N THR A 152 9.86 -6.13 10.62
CA THR A 152 10.25 -6.05 12.04
C THR A 152 11.40 -6.98 12.41
N ALA A 153 11.56 -8.11 11.73
CA ALA A 153 12.57 -9.13 12.03
C ALA A 153 13.95 -8.84 11.41
N LYS A 154 14.28 -7.56 11.14
CA LYS A 154 15.56 -7.15 10.49
C LYS A 154 16.81 -7.79 11.12
N PRO A 155 17.00 -7.81 12.46
CA PRO A 155 18.19 -8.42 13.05
C PRO A 155 18.27 -9.93 12.80
N PHE A 156 17.13 -10.62 12.87
CA PHE A 156 17.05 -12.07 12.61
C PHE A 156 17.46 -12.41 11.18
N TRP A 157 16.94 -11.68 10.18
CA TRP A 157 17.30 -11.93 8.78
C TRP A 157 18.78 -11.65 8.48
N HIS A 158 19.35 -10.65 9.15
CA HIS A 158 20.77 -10.36 9.04
C HIS A 158 21.62 -11.52 9.56
N GLU A 159 21.18 -12.16 10.64
CA GLU A 159 21.84 -13.32 11.24
C GLU A 159 21.73 -14.58 10.40
N VAL A 160 20.53 -14.86 9.88
CA VAL A 160 20.30 -15.96 8.94
C VAL A 160 21.24 -15.86 7.74
N GLY A 161 21.37 -14.67 7.14
CA GLY A 161 22.25 -14.44 5.99
C GLY A 161 23.74 -14.56 6.32
N ARG A 162 24.15 -14.31 7.57
CA ARG A 162 25.53 -14.52 8.02
C ARG A 162 25.86 -16.00 8.21
N VAL A 163 24.92 -16.78 8.75
CA VAL A 163 25.10 -18.21 9.04
C VAL A 163 25.06 -19.07 7.77
N THR A 164 24.38 -18.60 6.71
CA THR A 164 24.20 -19.34 5.44
C THR A 164 25.19 -18.98 4.34
N ARG A 165 26.12 -18.04 4.58
CA ARG A 165 27.25 -17.72 3.69
C ARG A 165 28.54 -18.32 4.21
#